data_AF-A0AAE9KZR5-F1
#
_entry.id   AF-A0AAE9KZR5-F1
#
_cell.length_a   1.000
_cell.length_b   1.000
_cell.length_c   1.000
_cell.angle_alpha   90.00
_cell.angle_beta   90.00
_cell.angle_gamma   90.00
#
_symmetry.space_group_name_H-M   'P 1'
#
loop_
_entity.id
_entity.type
_entity.pdbx_description
1 polymer ?
#
loop_
_entity_poly.entity_id
_entity_poly.type
_entity_poly.pdbx_seq_one_letter_code
_entity_poly.pdbx_strand_id
1 'polypeptide(L)'
;MKKTDLEKNKGLKIAHDMKHAAAVRGGGVGQAATLARREQRKLDQQAGLVPFACKLEGKLAARLQELAKEHPGGMNGLVAEVLEKGLAGMTA
;
A
#
# COMPACT_ATOMS: atom_id res chain seq x y z
N MET A 1 -4.40 -49.14 -5.95
CA MET A 1 -5.46 -48.11 -6.00
C MET A 1 -6.39 -48.42 -7.16
N LYS A 2 -7.71 -48.45 -6.92
CA LYS A 2 -8.70 -48.84 -7.93
C LYS A 2 -8.76 -47.77 -9.03
N LYS A 3 -8.81 -48.16 -10.31
CA LYS A 3 -8.79 -47.24 -11.48
C LYS A 3 -9.86 -46.14 -11.39
N THR A 4 -10.98 -46.43 -10.74
CA THR A 4 -12.08 -45.48 -10.50
C THR A 4 -11.72 -44.33 -9.55
N ASP A 5 -10.80 -44.54 -8.61
CA ASP A 5 -10.35 -43.51 -7.67
C ASP A 5 -9.47 -42.47 -8.36
N LEU A 6 -8.66 -42.93 -9.32
CA LEU A 6 -7.81 -42.08 -10.15
C LEU A 6 -8.63 -41.12 -11.02
N GLU A 7 -9.77 -41.56 -11.54
CA GLU A 7 -10.65 -40.70 -12.35
C GLU A 7 -11.40 -39.67 -11.50
N LYS A 8 -11.80 -40.05 -10.28
CA LYS A 8 -12.37 -39.09 -9.31
C LYS A 8 -11.37 -38.02 -8.92
N ASN A 9 -10.11 -38.40 -8.63
CA ASN A 9 -9.07 -37.44 -8.28
C ASN A 9 -8.73 -36.49 -9.45
N LYS A 10 -8.78 -36.97 -10.70
CA LYS A 10 -8.65 -36.11 -11.88
C LYS A 10 -9.81 -35.12 -12.00
N GLY A 11 -11.05 -35.57 -11.80
CA GLY A 11 -12.23 -34.69 -11.80
C GLY A 11 -12.17 -33.62 -10.71
N LEU A 12 -11.74 -33.99 -9.50
CA LEU A 12 -11.55 -33.05 -8.39
C LEU A 12 -10.45 -32.02 -8.69
N LYS A 13 -9.35 -32.44 -9.33
CA LYS A 13 -8.27 -31.53 -9.74
C LYS A 13 -8.74 -30.50 -10.77
N ILE A 14 -9.48 -30.94 -11.79
CA ILE A 14 -10.02 -30.04 -12.82
C ILE A 14 -11.01 -29.03 -12.20
N ALA A 15 -11.90 -29.49 -11.31
CA ALA A 15 -12.84 -28.60 -10.61
C ALA A 15 -12.13 -27.56 -9.72
N HIS A 16 -11.06 -27.99 -9.03
CA HIS A 16 -10.21 -27.10 -8.24
C HIS A 16 -9.52 -26.06 -9.11
N ASP A 17 -8.92 -26.47 -10.23
CA ASP A 17 -8.25 -25.58 -11.18
C ASP A 17 -9.23 -24.56 -11.80
N MET A 18 -10.45 -24.98 -12.14
CA MET A 18 -11.49 -24.07 -12.64
C MET A 18 -11.94 -23.04 -11.58
N LYS A 19 -12.08 -23.46 -10.31
CA LYS A 19 -12.44 -22.55 -9.20
C LYS A 19 -11.32 -21.54 -8.91
N HIS A 20 -10.06 -21.97 -8.96
CA HIS A 20 -8.91 -21.08 -8.85
C HIS A 20 -8.81 -20.10 -10.02
N ALA A 21 -9.04 -20.56 -11.25
CA ALA A 21 -9.06 -19.69 -12.42
C ALA A 21 -10.17 -18.63 -12.35
N ALA A 22 -11.34 -18.98 -11.78
CA ALA A 22 -12.42 -18.03 -11.53
C ALA A 22 -12.07 -17.01 -10.43
N ALA A 23 -11.37 -17.43 -9.37
CA ALA A 23 -10.89 -16.54 -8.31
C ALA A 23 -9.84 -15.53 -8.82
N VAL A 24 -8.97 -15.92 -9.75
CA VAL A 24 -8.01 -15.01 -10.40
C VAL A 24 -8.70 -13.94 -11.25
N ARG A 25 -9.84 -14.26 -11.87
CA ARG A 25 -10.60 -13.29 -12.68
C ARG A 25 -11.47 -12.32 -11.87
N GLY A 26 -11.80 -12.64 -10.62
CA GLY A 26 -12.57 -11.78 -9.71
C GLY A 26 -11.71 -10.82 -8.86
N GLY A 27 -10.38 -10.95 -8.90
CA GLY A 27 -9.45 -10.14 -8.13
C GLY A 27 -9.00 -8.87 -8.84
N GLY A 28 -9.89 -7.88 -8.96
CA GLY A 28 -9.51 -6.47 -9.11
C GLY A 28 -8.76 -6.09 -10.39
N VAL A 29 -9.46 -6.06 -11.52
CA VAL A 29 -9.05 -5.28 -12.70
C VAL A 29 -9.22 -3.79 -12.36
N GLY A 30 -8.23 -3.19 -11.71
CA GLY A 30 -8.33 -1.80 -11.27
C GLY A 30 -7.20 -1.30 -10.38
N GLN A 31 -5.96 -1.73 -10.60
CA GLN A 31 -4.83 -1.00 -10.03
C GLN A 31 -3.69 -1.00 -11.03
N ALA A 32 -3.53 0.16 -11.67
CA ALA A 32 -2.35 0.55 -12.39
C ALA A 32 -1.09 0.11 -11.65
N ALA A 33 -0.07 -0.25 -12.43
CA ALA A 33 1.30 -0.51 -12.02
C ALA A 33 1.86 0.60 -11.10
N THR A 34 1.49 0.51 -9.83
CA THR A 34 2.05 1.23 -8.71
C THR A 34 2.90 0.18 -8.02
N LEU A 35 4.19 0.45 -7.96
CA LEU A 35 5.21 -0.36 -7.30
C LEU A 35 4.61 -1.09 -6.10
N ALA A 36 4.80 -2.41 -6.07
CA ALA A 36 4.12 -3.30 -5.14
C ALA A 36 4.12 -2.68 -3.74
N ARG A 37 2.94 -2.37 -3.20
CA ARG A 37 2.71 -1.79 -1.85
C ARG A 37 3.59 -2.40 -0.74
N ARG A 38 4.06 -3.62 -0.95
CA ARG A 38 4.98 -4.36 -0.08
C ARG A 38 6.41 -3.83 -0.11
N GLU A 39 6.94 -3.47 -1.27
CA GLU A 39 8.27 -2.87 -1.40
C GLU A 39 8.29 -1.46 -0.83
N GLN A 40 7.23 -0.68 -1.09
CA GLN A 40 7.06 0.64 -0.47
C GLN A 40 7.03 0.54 1.06
N ARG A 41 6.23 -0.37 1.64
CA ARG A 41 6.24 -0.64 3.09
C ARG A 41 7.61 -1.07 3.64
N LYS A 42 8.41 -1.78 2.85
CA LYS A 42 9.75 -2.22 3.27
C LYS A 42 10.73 -1.04 3.30
N LEU A 43 10.63 -0.12 2.34
CA LEU A 43 11.38 1.13 2.31
C LEU A 43 10.95 2.06 3.46
N ASP A 44 9.64 2.20 3.70
CA ASP A 44 9.11 2.97 4.82
C ASP A 44 9.57 2.39 6.18
N GLN A 45 9.55 1.06 6.35
CA GLN A 45 10.09 0.41 7.56
C GLN A 45 11.60 0.60 7.71
N GLN A 46 12.37 0.50 6.63
CA GLN A 46 13.82 0.71 6.65
C GLN A 46 14.17 2.17 6.98
N ALA A 47 13.34 3.12 6.55
CA ALA A 47 13.49 4.53 6.85
C ALA A 47 12.88 4.95 8.21
N GLY A 48 12.31 4.01 8.98
CA GLY A 48 11.69 4.29 10.28
C GLY A 48 10.42 5.13 10.20
N LEU A 49 9.76 5.21 9.03
CA LEU A 49 8.53 5.96 8.86
C LEU A 49 7.38 5.23 9.58
N VAL A 50 6.94 5.82 10.69
CA VAL A 50 5.76 5.37 11.43
C VAL A 50 4.52 5.95 10.76
N PRO A 51 3.49 5.15 10.43
CA PRO A 51 2.23 5.66 9.92
C PRO A 51 1.53 6.48 11.02
N PHE A 52 1.66 7.80 10.95
CA PHE A 52 1.09 8.73 11.91
C PHE A 52 -0.15 9.41 11.32
N ALA A 53 -1.33 8.94 11.71
CA ALA A 53 -2.61 9.47 11.24
C ALA A 53 -3.08 10.63 12.13
N CYS A 54 -2.64 11.85 11.83
CA CYS A 54 -3.22 13.06 12.42
C CYS A 54 -4.36 13.61 11.57
N LYS A 55 -5.48 13.94 12.22
CA LYS A 55 -6.58 14.64 11.57
C LYS A 55 -6.22 16.13 11.45
N LEU A 56 -5.98 16.58 10.23
CA LEU A 56 -5.70 17.98 9.90
C LEU A 56 -6.95 18.63 9.31
N GLU A 57 -7.06 19.96 9.45
CA GLU A 57 -8.10 20.73 8.78
C GLU A 57 -7.87 20.70 7.25
N GLY A 58 -8.96 20.65 6.48
CA GLY A 58 -8.91 20.36 5.04
C GLY A 58 -8.11 21.38 4.23
N LYS A 59 -8.15 22.66 4.58
CA LYS A 59 -7.39 23.71 3.89
C LYS A 59 -5.91 23.61 4.22
N LEU A 60 -5.57 23.29 5.46
CA LEU A 60 -4.18 23.06 5.87
C LEU A 60 -3.59 21.84 5.15
N ALA A 61 -4.34 20.75 5.03
CA ALA A 61 -3.91 19.58 4.25
C ALA A 61 -3.70 19.92 2.76
N ALA A 62 -4.60 20.71 2.16
CA ALA A 62 -4.46 21.16 0.77
C ALA A 62 -3.21 22.04 0.57
N ARG A 63 -2.94 22.95 1.50
CA ARG A 63 -1.73 23.80 1.48
C ARG A 63 -0.45 22.98 1.59
N LEU A 64 -0.42 21.97 2.48
CA LEU A 64 0.71 21.05 2.57
C LEU A 64 0.90 20.26 1.27
N GLN A 65 -0.19 19.84 0.63
CA GLN A 65 -0.13 19.15 -0.66
C GLN A 65 0.42 20.03 -1.79
N GLU A 66 0.04 21.31 -1.81
CA GLU A 66 0.56 22.25 -2.79
C GLU A 66 2.06 22.49 -2.62
N LEU A 67 2.49 22.77 -1.38
CA LEU A 67 3.90 22.96 -1.06
C LEU A 67 4.73 21.69 -1.28
N ALA A 68 4.16 20.51 -1.03
CA ALA A 68 4.85 19.24 -1.23
C ALA A 68 5.18 18.95 -2.69
N LYS A 69 4.48 19.56 -3.67
CA LYS A 69 4.77 19.38 -5.10
C LYS A 69 6.11 19.98 -5.50
N GLU A 70 6.53 21.03 -4.82
CA GLU A 70 7.77 21.76 -5.11
C GLU A 70 8.93 21.29 -4.23
N HIS A 71 8.67 20.38 -3.28
CA HIS A 71 9.65 19.94 -2.30
C HIS A 71 10.41 18.68 -2.74
N PRO A 72 11.76 18.66 -2.71
CA PRO A 72 12.55 17.49 -3.15
C PRO A 72 12.32 16.24 -2.27
N GLY A 73 11.91 16.43 -1.01
CA GLY A 73 11.54 15.35 -0.08
C GLY A 73 10.08 14.90 -0.15
N GLY A 74 9.29 15.43 -1.09
CA GLY A 74 7.85 15.19 -1.18
C GLY A 74 7.08 15.59 0.09
N MET A 75 5.90 15.00 0.29
CA MET A 75 5.03 15.30 1.43
C MET A 75 5.70 14.97 2.77
N ASN A 76 6.32 13.80 2.89
CA ASN A 76 6.88 13.34 4.16
C ASN A 76 8.06 14.22 4.60
N GLY A 77 8.94 14.62 3.67
CA GLY A 77 10.05 15.53 3.96
C GLY A 77 9.57 16.93 4.36
N LEU A 78 8.59 17.48 3.63
CA LEU A 78 8.01 18.78 3.98
C LEU A 78 7.37 18.76 5.38
N VAL A 79 6.59 17.72 5.68
CA VAL A 79 5.95 17.57 6.99
C VAL A 79 6.99 17.44 8.09
N ALA A 80 8.07 16.68 7.88
CA ALA A 80 9.16 16.56 8.85
C ALA A 80 9.79 17.93 9.16
N GLU A 81 10.18 18.72 8.14
CA GLU A 81 10.77 20.04 8.37
C GLU A 81 9.83 21.01 9.09
N VAL A 82 8.55 21.02 8.71
CA VAL A 82 7.53 21.86 9.35
C VAL A 82 7.36 21.48 10.82
N LEU A 83 7.33 20.17 11.12
CA LEU A 83 7.24 19.67 12.49
C LEU A 83 8.48 20.01 13.31
N GLU A 84 9.69 19.82 12.77
CA GLU A 84 10.94 20.16 13.46
C GLU A 84 11.03 21.67 13.76
N LYS A 85 10.70 22.54 12.79
CA LYS A 85 10.65 23.99 12.98
C LYS A 85 9.60 24.38 14.02
N GLY A 86 8.43 23.75 14.00
CA GLY A 86 7.35 23.99 14.96
C GLY A 86 7.72 23.55 16.38
N LEU A 87 8.40 22.40 16.53
CA LEU A 87 8.88 21.90 17.81
C LEU A 87 9.99 22.79 18.38
N ALA A 88 10.95 23.21 17.55
CA ALA A 88 12.04 24.11 17.98
C ALA A 88 11.51 25.45 18.50
N GLY A 89 10.48 26.00 17.88
CA GLY A 89 9.81 27.23 18.33
C GLY A 89 8.90 27.06 19.56
N MET A 90 8.55 25.83 19.93
CA MET A 90 7.75 25.53 21.13
C MET A 90 8.60 25.22 22.37
N THR A 91 9.87 24.87 22.16
CA THR A 91 10.86 24.63 23.22
C THR A 91 11.73 25.84 23.55
N ALA A 92 11.51 26.98 22.88
CA ALA A 92 12.18 28.26 23.16
C ALA A 92 11.22 29.19 23.93
#